data_AF-A0AAV5C5H7-F1
#
_entry.id   AF-A0AAV5C5H7-F1
#
_cell.length_a   1.000
_cell.length_b   1.000
_cell.length_c   1.000
_cell.angle_alpha   90.00
_cell.angle_beta   90.00
_cell.angle_gamma   90.00
#
_symmetry.space_group_name_H-M   'P 1'
#
loop_
_entity.id
_entity.type
_entity.pdbx_description
1 polymer ?
#
loop_
_entity_poly.entity_id
_entity_poly.type
_entity_poly.pdbx_seq_one_letter_code
_entity_poly.pdbx_strand_id
1 'polypeptide(L)'
;MLGIEYQSKRGYIGLEYFGRTVGIKIMPVGVHMGQLQSVLRLPDREWRVSELQQQFEGKTVLLGVDDMDIFKGINLKLLAFENMLKTHPKWQGRAVLVQIANPARGRGKDLEAIQAEIQESCERINGEFGQSGYSPVVFIDRDVSSVEKIAYYTLAECVVVTAAVRDGMNLTPYEYIVCRQGAHRNLNPHRK
;
A
#
# COMPACT_ATOMS: atom_id res chain seq x y z
N MET A 1 -34.55 -0.47 8.46
CA MET A 1 -33.37 0.25 9.01
C MET A 1 -33.82 1.69 9.24
N LEU A 2 -33.67 2.25 10.45
CA LEU A 2 -34.09 3.63 10.80
C LEU A 2 -35.59 3.99 10.62
N GLY A 3 -36.50 3.01 10.60
CA GLY A 3 -37.96 3.26 10.50
C GLY A 3 -38.49 3.63 9.11
N ILE A 4 -37.67 3.50 8.06
CA ILE A 4 -38.06 3.79 6.67
C ILE A 4 -38.50 2.50 5.96
N GLU A 5 -39.61 2.56 5.22
CA GLU A 5 -40.05 1.47 4.34
C GLU A 5 -39.06 1.28 3.19
N TYR A 6 -38.66 0.03 2.96
CA TYR A 6 -37.68 -0.31 1.93
C TYR A 6 -38.05 -1.59 1.20
N GLN A 7 -37.67 -1.68 -0.07
CA GLN A 7 -37.73 -2.91 -0.86
C GLN A 7 -36.34 -3.25 -1.40
N SER A 8 -35.90 -4.50 -1.20
CA SER A 8 -34.68 -5.02 -1.81
C SER A 8 -35.03 -5.88 -3.01
N LYS A 9 -34.60 -5.49 -4.21
CA LYS A 9 -34.77 -6.28 -5.45
C LYS A 9 -33.46 -6.30 -6.22
N ARG A 10 -32.94 -7.50 -6.51
CA ARG A 10 -31.74 -7.74 -7.36
C ARG A 10 -30.49 -6.93 -6.95
N GLY A 11 -30.28 -6.71 -5.65
CA GLY A 11 -29.10 -6.00 -5.13
C GLY A 11 -29.22 -4.47 -5.07
N TYR A 12 -30.44 -3.93 -5.27
CA TYR A 12 -30.76 -2.53 -5.10
C TYR A 12 -31.72 -2.38 -3.91
N ILE A 13 -31.51 -1.35 -3.09
CA ILE A 13 -32.42 -0.95 -2.03
C ILE A 13 -33.19 0.27 -2.53
N GLY A 14 -34.50 0.13 -2.72
CA GLY A 14 -35.39 1.26 -2.96
C GLY A 14 -35.96 1.77 -1.65
N LEU A 15 -35.90 3.09 -1.43
CA LEU A 15 -36.51 3.78 -0.30
C LEU A 15 -37.56 4.76 -0.79
N GLU A 16 -38.72 4.80 -0.14
CA GLU A 16 -39.66 5.90 -0.31
C GLU A 16 -39.42 6.96 0.76
N TYR A 17 -39.18 8.19 0.32
CA TYR A 17 -38.90 9.31 1.20
C TYR A 17 -39.56 10.57 0.68
N PHE A 18 -40.56 11.09 1.42
CA PHE A 18 -41.36 12.26 1.04
C PHE A 18 -41.90 12.21 -0.42
N GLY A 19 -42.45 11.06 -0.83
CA GLY A 19 -43.00 10.85 -2.17
C GLY A 19 -41.95 10.69 -3.29
N ARG A 20 -40.66 10.56 -2.94
CA ARG A 20 -39.58 10.24 -3.88
C ARG A 20 -39.10 8.80 -3.67
N THR A 21 -38.86 8.09 -4.77
CA THR A 21 -38.16 6.81 -4.74
C THR A 21 -36.66 7.04 -4.86
N VAL A 22 -35.90 6.69 -3.82
CA VAL A 22 -34.43 6.77 -3.79
C VAL A 22 -33.86 5.37 -3.97
N GLY A 23 -33.05 5.17 -5.02
CA GLY A 23 -32.34 3.92 -5.26
C GLY A 23 -30.94 3.94 -4.66
N ILE A 24 -30.64 2.96 -3.81
CA ILE A 24 -29.31 2.75 -3.23
C ILE A 24 -28.72 1.48 -3.84
N LYS A 25 -27.50 1.60 -4.33
CA LYS A 25 -26.70 0.48 -4.85
C LYS A 25 -25.30 0.54 -4.29
N ILE A 26 -24.78 -0.61 -3.87
CA ILE A 26 -23.39 -0.76 -3.47
C ILE A 26 -22.59 -1.18 -4.72
N MET A 27 -21.62 -0.37 -5.12
CA MET A 27 -20.74 -0.64 -6.25
C MET A 27 -19.29 -0.56 -5.78
N PRO A 28 -18.62 -1.69 -5.48
CA PRO A 28 -17.21 -1.66 -5.10
C PRO A 28 -16.36 -1.17 -6.28
N VAL A 29 -15.43 -0.26 -5.98
CA VAL A 29 -14.44 0.18 -6.96
C VAL A 29 -13.38 -0.91 -7.11
N GLY A 30 -12.97 -1.17 -8.36
CA GLY A 30 -11.89 -2.11 -8.69
C GLY A 30 -10.73 -1.41 -9.38
N VAL A 31 -9.69 -2.18 -9.71
CA VAL A 31 -8.53 -1.69 -10.45
C VAL A 31 -8.73 -1.79 -11.97
N HIS A 32 -8.17 -0.84 -12.71
CA HIS A 32 -8.20 -0.88 -14.16
C HIS A 32 -7.11 -1.82 -14.72
N MET A 33 -7.47 -3.09 -14.96
CA MET A 33 -6.52 -4.11 -15.43
C MET A 33 -5.73 -3.70 -16.68
N GLY A 34 -6.37 -3.03 -17.66
CA GLY A 34 -5.68 -2.58 -18.88
C GLY A 34 -4.53 -1.60 -18.64
N GLN A 35 -4.69 -0.66 -17.71
CA GLN A 35 -3.67 0.33 -17.35
C GLN A 35 -2.54 -0.33 -16.55
N LEU A 36 -2.85 -1.21 -15.60
CA LEU A 36 -1.83 -1.97 -14.88
C LEU A 36 -1.01 -2.82 -15.84
N GLN A 37 -1.67 -3.52 -16.78
CA GLN A 37 -0.99 -4.32 -17.80
C GLN A 37 -0.16 -3.49 -18.78
N SER A 38 -0.57 -2.27 -19.12
CA SER A 38 0.24 -1.42 -20.01
C SER A 38 1.53 -0.99 -19.32
N VAL A 39 1.47 -0.61 -18.04
CA VAL A 39 2.67 -0.23 -17.28
C VAL A 39 3.57 -1.45 -17.02
N LEU A 40 2.99 -2.63 -16.77
CA LEU A 40 3.75 -3.88 -16.63
C LEU A 40 4.55 -4.26 -17.89
N ARG A 41 4.19 -3.75 -19.07
CA ARG A 41 4.88 -4.03 -20.34
C ARG A 41 5.93 -2.97 -20.71
N LEU A 42 6.07 -1.90 -19.91
CA LEU A 42 7.07 -0.88 -20.20
C LEU A 42 8.49 -1.43 -19.96
N PRO A 43 9.44 -1.19 -20.89
CA PRO A 43 10.81 -1.68 -20.77
C PRO A 43 11.53 -1.09 -19.54
N ASP A 44 11.26 0.18 -19.21
CA ASP A 44 11.83 0.88 -18.07
C ASP A 44 11.55 0.20 -16.72
N ARG A 45 10.48 -0.62 -16.66
CA ARG A 45 10.15 -1.44 -15.48
C ARG A 45 11.27 -2.40 -15.15
N GLU A 46 11.86 -3.07 -16.14
CA GLU A 46 12.85 -4.11 -15.92
C GLU A 46 14.13 -3.53 -15.33
N TRP A 47 14.58 -2.42 -15.90
CA TRP A 47 15.69 -1.66 -15.36
C TRP A 47 15.45 -1.27 -13.89
N ARG A 48 14.28 -0.69 -13.59
CA ARG A 48 13.96 -0.26 -12.22
C ARG A 48 13.84 -1.43 -11.25
N VAL A 49 13.28 -2.57 -11.68
CA VAL A 49 13.22 -3.78 -10.86
C VAL A 49 14.62 -4.30 -10.56
N SER A 50 15.50 -4.37 -11.55
CA SER A 50 16.89 -4.83 -11.35
C SER A 50 17.68 -3.93 -10.40
N GLU A 51 17.51 -2.62 -10.52
CA GLU A 51 18.13 -1.65 -9.61
C GLU A 51 17.68 -1.87 -8.16
N LEU A 52 16.37 -2.03 -7.94
CA LEU A 52 15.82 -2.29 -6.60
C LEU A 52 16.22 -3.68 -6.08
N GLN A 53 16.32 -4.70 -6.94
CA GLN A 53 16.80 -6.03 -6.57
C GLN A 53 18.25 -5.98 -6.06
N GLN A 54 19.11 -5.21 -6.72
CA GLN A 54 20.48 -5.00 -6.28
C GLN A 54 20.53 -4.20 -4.97
N GLN A 55 19.71 -3.16 -4.84
CA GLN A 55 19.64 -2.34 -3.63
C GLN A 55 19.21 -3.15 -2.40
N PHE A 56 18.28 -4.09 -2.55
CA PHE A 56 17.74 -4.91 -1.46
C PHE A 56 18.24 -6.36 -1.49
N GLU A 57 19.41 -6.60 -2.08
CA GLU A 57 19.96 -7.95 -2.23
C GLU A 57 20.09 -8.67 -0.88
N GLY A 58 19.56 -9.89 -0.82
CA GLY A 58 19.57 -10.72 0.39
C GLY A 58 18.66 -10.21 1.51
N LYS A 59 17.80 -9.22 1.26
CA LYS A 59 16.80 -8.70 2.20
C LYS A 59 15.39 -9.12 1.81
N THR A 60 14.51 -9.18 2.79
CA THR A 60 13.06 -9.36 2.62
C THR A 60 12.40 -7.99 2.70
N VAL A 61 11.79 -7.56 1.60
CA VAL A 61 11.15 -6.27 1.43
C VAL A 61 9.66 -6.37 1.78
N LEU A 62 9.30 -5.67 2.85
CA LEU A 62 7.92 -5.36 3.21
C LEU A 62 7.58 -3.99 2.61
N LEU A 63 6.45 -3.88 1.92
CA LEU A 63 6.06 -2.65 1.24
C LEU A 63 4.78 -2.06 1.85
N GLY A 64 4.84 -0.79 2.22
CA GLY A 64 3.67 0.03 2.50
C GLY A 64 3.49 1.08 1.41
N VAL A 65 2.26 1.25 0.93
CA VAL A 65 1.90 2.33 -0.01
C VAL A 65 0.61 2.95 0.47
N ASP A 66 0.71 4.15 1.02
CA ASP A 66 -0.40 4.84 1.67
C ASP A 66 -0.36 6.32 1.34
N ASP A 67 -1.52 6.95 1.34
CA ASP A 67 -1.60 8.40 1.29
C ASP A 67 -1.24 8.96 2.68
N MET A 68 -0.59 10.13 2.73
CA MET A 68 -0.33 10.81 4.00
C MET A 68 -1.67 11.26 4.60
N ASP A 69 -2.21 10.45 5.52
CA ASP A 69 -3.54 10.61 6.12
C ASP A 69 -3.62 9.86 7.47
N ILE A 70 -4.30 10.45 8.46
CA ILE A 70 -4.53 9.87 9.80
C ILE A 70 -5.13 8.47 9.77
N PHE A 71 -5.99 8.17 8.78
CA PHE A 71 -6.75 6.93 8.73
C PHE A 71 -5.97 5.76 8.14
N LYS A 72 -4.81 6.03 7.53
CA LYS A 72 -3.96 4.99 6.91
C LYS A 72 -3.07 4.26 7.91
N GLY A 73 -2.94 4.81 9.13
CA GLY A 73 -2.24 4.12 10.22
C GLY A 73 -0.77 3.82 9.92
N ILE A 74 -0.08 4.70 9.18
CA ILE A 74 1.34 4.52 8.83
C ILE A 74 2.18 4.36 10.11
N ASN A 75 1.93 5.18 11.13
CA ASN A 75 2.67 5.07 12.37
C ASN A 75 2.45 3.72 13.08
N LEU A 76 1.21 3.20 13.09
CA LEU A 76 0.92 1.87 13.64
C LEU A 76 1.70 0.76 12.91
N LYS A 77 1.90 0.91 11.61
CA LYS A 77 2.73 0.00 10.80
C LYS A 77 4.19 0.03 11.22
N LEU A 78 4.75 1.23 11.42
CA LEU A 78 6.11 1.41 11.89
C LEU A 78 6.31 0.79 13.27
N LEU A 79 5.40 1.05 14.21
CA LEU A 79 5.44 0.47 15.55
C LEU A 79 5.33 -1.06 15.53
N ALA A 80 4.48 -1.62 14.67
CA ALA A 80 4.36 -3.07 14.50
C ALA A 80 5.65 -3.68 13.93
N PHE A 81 6.29 -3.01 12.97
CA PHE A 81 7.55 -3.43 12.39
C PHE A 81 8.69 -3.36 13.41
N GLU A 82 8.76 -2.27 14.18
CA GLU A 82 9.70 -2.14 15.31
C GLU A 82 9.53 -3.28 16.31
N ASN A 83 8.29 -3.56 16.73
CA ASN A 83 8.00 -4.64 17.66
C ASN A 83 8.39 -6.02 17.09
N MET A 84 8.22 -6.21 15.78
CA MET A 84 8.69 -7.42 15.08
C MET A 84 10.22 -7.55 15.18
N LEU A 85 10.98 -6.47 14.95
CA LEU A 85 12.44 -6.47 15.06
C LEU A 85 12.93 -6.72 16.49
N LYS A 86 12.22 -6.18 17.49
CA LYS A 86 12.49 -6.41 18.92
C LYS A 86 12.23 -7.85 19.34
N THR A 87 11.08 -8.39 18.95
CA THR A 87 10.63 -9.73 19.37
C THR A 87 11.34 -10.84 18.59
N HIS A 88 11.79 -10.55 17.36
CA HIS A 88 12.41 -11.54 16.47
C HIS A 88 13.74 -11.02 15.90
N PRO A 89 14.85 -11.09 16.67
CA PRO A 89 16.16 -10.61 16.24
C PRO A 89 16.67 -11.21 14.94
N LYS A 90 16.19 -12.40 14.55
CA LYS A 90 16.50 -13.05 13.25
C LYS A 90 16.19 -12.19 12.02
N TRP A 91 15.27 -11.21 12.15
CA TRP A 91 14.89 -10.31 11.08
C TRP A 91 15.73 -9.03 11.03
N GLN A 92 16.50 -8.73 12.07
CA GLN A 92 17.43 -7.60 12.07
C GLN A 92 18.52 -7.83 11.02
N GLY A 93 18.75 -6.83 10.17
CA GLY A 93 19.67 -6.95 9.03
C GLY A 93 19.11 -7.77 7.87
N ARG A 94 17.88 -8.29 7.94
CA ARG A 94 17.25 -9.08 6.87
C ARG A 94 15.94 -8.47 6.37
N ALA A 95 15.09 -7.95 7.26
CA ALA A 95 13.82 -7.34 6.86
C ALA A 95 13.99 -5.84 6.62
N VAL A 96 13.41 -5.33 5.54
CA VAL A 96 13.34 -3.89 5.24
C VAL A 96 11.89 -3.53 5.01
N LEU A 97 11.40 -2.50 5.69
CA LEU A 97 10.11 -1.87 5.43
C LEU A 97 10.31 -0.65 4.54
N VAL A 98 9.89 -0.76 3.28
CA VAL A 98 9.78 0.37 2.36
C VAL A 98 8.39 0.97 2.53
N GLN A 99 8.29 2.20 3.00
CA GLN A 99 7.02 2.92 3.13
C GLN A 99 6.99 4.08 2.15
N ILE A 100 6.13 3.98 1.14
CA ILE A 100 5.81 5.06 0.19
C ILE A 100 4.64 5.84 0.77
N ALA A 101 4.84 7.15 0.98
CA ALA A 101 3.80 8.09 1.34
C ALA A 101 3.43 8.91 0.11
N ASN A 102 2.21 8.75 -0.39
CA ASN A 102 1.69 9.63 -1.43
C ASN A 102 1.30 10.97 -0.81
N PRO A 103 1.40 12.08 -1.57
CA PRO A 103 0.96 13.38 -1.09
C PRO A 103 -0.49 13.35 -0.57
N ALA A 104 -0.72 14.06 0.53
CA ALA A 104 -2.04 14.18 1.12
C ALA A 104 -3.05 14.78 0.12
N ARG A 105 -4.27 14.24 0.10
CA ARG A 105 -5.37 14.76 -0.74
C ARG A 105 -6.01 16.03 -0.18
N GLY A 106 -5.63 16.44 1.03
CA GLY A 106 -6.14 17.63 1.72
C GLY A 106 -5.04 18.32 2.54
N ARG A 107 -5.33 19.53 3.02
CA ARG A 107 -4.42 20.31 3.89
C ARG A 107 -5.09 20.51 5.25
N GLY A 108 -4.35 20.27 6.32
CA GLY A 108 -4.81 20.48 7.70
C GLY A 108 -3.65 20.44 8.68
N LYS A 109 -3.78 21.13 9.82
CA LYS A 109 -2.72 21.20 10.86
C LYS A 109 -2.32 19.83 11.40
N ASP A 110 -3.23 18.86 11.37
CA ASP A 110 -2.96 17.49 11.82
C ASP A 110 -1.94 16.78 10.90
N LEU A 111 -1.81 17.19 9.63
CA LEU A 111 -0.91 16.56 8.67
C LEU A 111 0.57 16.73 9.04
N GLU A 112 0.97 17.94 9.42
CA GLU A 112 2.35 18.25 9.80
C GLU A 112 2.77 17.47 11.04
N ALA A 113 1.88 17.35 12.02
CA ALA A 113 2.11 16.58 13.24
C ALA A 113 2.32 15.08 12.94
N ILE A 114 1.49 14.51 12.06
CA ILE A 114 1.61 13.09 11.65
C ILE A 114 2.92 12.86 10.90
N GLN A 115 3.27 13.77 9.99
CA GLN A 115 4.51 13.65 9.22
C GLN A 115 5.73 13.68 10.14
N ALA A 116 5.73 14.58 11.13
CA ALA A 116 6.77 14.64 12.15
C ALA A 116 6.84 13.35 12.98
N GLU A 117 5.71 12.81 13.43
CA GLU A 117 5.64 11.58 14.22
C GLU A 117 6.13 10.34 13.43
N ILE A 118 5.77 10.26 12.15
CA ILE A 118 6.24 9.22 11.23
C ILE A 118 7.75 9.33 11.05
N GLN A 119 8.26 10.54 10.82
CA GLN A 119 9.69 10.78 10.61
C GLN A 119 10.49 10.44 11.87
N GLU A 120 10.04 10.89 13.05
CA GLU A 120 10.66 10.54 14.33
C GLU A 120 10.70 9.01 14.54
N SER A 121 9.61 8.32 14.23
CA SER A 121 9.55 6.86 14.33
C SER A 121 10.51 6.18 13.35
N CYS A 122 10.64 6.68 12.12
CA CYS A 122 11.60 6.16 11.14
C CYS A 122 13.04 6.36 11.61
N GLU A 123 13.38 7.56 12.08
CA GLU A 123 14.71 7.91 12.58
C GLU A 123 15.07 7.06 13.80
N ARG A 124 14.15 6.89 14.74
CA ARG A 124 14.34 6.06 15.94
C ARG A 124 14.56 4.60 15.59
N ILE A 125 13.74 4.00 14.71
CA ILE A 125 13.89 2.60 14.29
C ILE A 125 15.22 2.40 13.54
N ASN A 126 15.55 3.32 12.63
CA ASN A 126 16.79 3.25 11.87
C ASN A 126 18.02 3.49 12.76
N GLY A 127 17.93 4.32 13.80
CA GLY A 127 19.00 4.51 14.78
C GLY A 127 19.21 3.30 15.68
N GLU A 128 18.13 2.62 16.09
CA GLU A 128 18.20 1.45 16.99
C GLU A 128 18.63 0.18 16.26
N PHE A 129 18.14 -0.07 15.04
CA PHE A 129 18.35 -1.33 14.31
C PHE A 129 19.18 -1.19 13.03
N GLY A 130 19.51 0.04 12.61
CA GLY A 130 20.29 0.29 11.41
C GLY A 130 21.77 -0.07 11.56
N GLN A 131 22.40 -0.32 10.42
CA GLN A 131 23.83 -0.62 10.32
C GLN A 131 24.40 0.08 9.08
N SER A 132 25.71 0.12 8.93
CA SER A 132 26.33 0.70 7.73
C SER A 132 25.80 0.00 6.46
N GLY A 133 25.18 0.76 5.56
CA GLY A 133 24.55 0.24 4.34
C GLY A 133 23.21 -0.49 4.54
N TYR A 134 22.63 -0.46 5.75
CA TYR A 134 21.34 -1.09 6.04
C TYR A 134 20.44 -0.17 6.87
N SER A 135 19.31 0.22 6.29
CA SER A 135 18.24 0.94 6.97
C SER A 135 17.01 0.04 7.04
N PRO A 136 16.57 -0.36 8.25
CA PRO A 136 15.37 -1.18 8.43
C PRO A 136 14.11 -0.52 7.85
N VAL A 137 14.01 0.80 7.86
CA VAL A 137 12.90 1.56 7.31
C VAL A 137 13.41 2.49 6.21
N VAL A 138 12.86 2.36 5.01
CA VAL A 138 13.07 3.27 3.88
C VAL A 138 11.78 4.06 3.67
N PHE A 139 11.74 5.28 4.17
CA PHE A 139 10.59 6.17 4.04
C PHE A 139 10.74 7.04 2.78
N ILE A 140 9.75 6.96 1.87
CA ILE A 140 9.73 7.66 0.60
C ILE A 140 8.57 8.66 0.62
N ASP A 141 8.91 9.92 0.86
CA ASP A 141 7.98 11.06 0.88
C ASP A 141 8.24 11.97 -0.32
N ARG A 142 7.91 11.43 -1.50
CA ARG A 142 7.98 12.15 -2.77
C ARG A 142 6.99 11.54 -3.74
N ASP A 143 6.73 12.24 -4.83
CA ASP A 143 5.99 11.65 -5.94
C ASP A 143 6.76 10.47 -6.54
N VAL A 144 6.16 9.29 -6.43
CA VAL A 144 6.67 8.04 -6.98
C VAL A 144 5.88 7.71 -8.24
N SER A 145 6.59 7.54 -9.36
CA SER A 145 5.97 7.20 -10.64
C SER A 145 5.27 5.84 -10.59
N SER A 146 4.28 5.62 -11.45
CA SER A 146 3.59 4.32 -11.53
C SER A 146 4.55 3.16 -11.86
N VAL A 147 5.57 3.41 -12.70
CA VAL A 147 6.60 2.41 -13.04
C VAL A 147 7.38 2.01 -11.80
N GLU A 148 7.78 2.99 -10.99
CA GLU A 148 8.53 2.76 -9.76
C GLU A 148 7.68 2.04 -8.70
N LYS A 149 6.41 2.43 -8.50
CA LYS A 149 5.48 1.71 -7.60
C LYS A 149 5.31 0.26 -8.02
N ILE A 150 5.14 0.01 -9.31
CA ILE A 150 5.00 -1.35 -9.86
C ILE A 150 6.29 -2.16 -9.69
N ALA A 151 7.45 -1.53 -9.82
CA ALA A 151 8.73 -2.17 -9.52
C ALA A 151 8.81 -2.60 -8.05
N TYR A 152 8.41 -1.73 -7.10
CA TYR A 152 8.30 -2.10 -5.69
C TYR A 152 7.28 -3.22 -5.44
N TYR A 153 6.08 -3.17 -6.03
CA TYR A 153 5.10 -4.26 -5.91
C TYR A 153 5.62 -5.58 -6.49
N THR A 154 6.44 -5.53 -7.54
CA THR A 154 7.04 -6.71 -8.16
C THR A 154 8.16 -7.29 -7.32
N LEU A 155 8.93 -6.45 -6.63
CA LEU A 155 10.03 -6.87 -5.76
C LEU A 155 9.50 -7.44 -4.45
N ALA A 156 8.63 -6.70 -3.77
CA ALA A 156 8.22 -6.96 -2.40
C ALA A 156 7.66 -8.38 -2.20
N GLU A 157 8.05 -9.01 -1.10
CA GLU A 157 7.54 -10.30 -0.66
C GLU A 157 6.17 -10.17 0.02
N CYS A 158 5.90 -9.00 0.62
CA CYS A 158 4.65 -8.72 1.29
C CYS A 158 4.30 -7.24 1.18
N VAL A 159 3.01 -6.94 0.94
CA VAL A 159 2.47 -5.60 1.09
C VAL A 159 1.72 -5.52 2.41
N VAL A 160 2.14 -4.56 3.24
CA VAL A 160 1.58 -4.32 4.56
C VAL A 160 0.54 -3.21 4.46
N VAL A 161 -0.72 -3.62 4.47
CA VAL A 161 -1.86 -2.70 4.48
C VAL A 161 -2.43 -2.61 5.90
N THR A 162 -2.12 -1.51 6.58
CA THR A 162 -2.63 -1.19 7.91
C THR A 162 -3.88 -0.34 7.80
N ALA A 163 -4.89 -0.83 7.07
CA ALA A 163 -6.22 -0.21 7.01
C ALA A 163 -7.01 -0.46 8.31
N ALA A 164 -6.36 -0.26 9.47
CA ALA A 164 -6.87 -0.60 10.79
C ALA A 164 -7.80 0.47 11.38
N VAL A 165 -7.88 1.66 10.77
CA VAL A 165 -8.72 2.76 11.31
C VAL A 165 -10.03 2.85 10.52
N ARG A 166 -10.02 3.37 9.28
CA ARG A 166 -11.16 3.38 8.34
C ARG A 166 -10.65 3.55 6.90
N ASP A 167 -10.99 2.63 6.00
CA ASP A 167 -10.79 2.81 4.56
C ASP A 167 -12.04 2.37 3.82
N GLY A 168 -12.46 3.13 2.80
CA GLY A 168 -13.65 2.78 2.01
C GLY A 168 -13.38 1.57 1.13
N MET A 169 -12.37 1.68 0.26
CA MET A 169 -11.86 0.60 -0.58
C MET A 169 -10.37 0.83 -0.81
N ASN A 170 -9.53 -0.11 -0.37
CA ASN A 170 -8.10 -0.05 -0.60
C ASN A 170 -7.74 -0.84 -1.86
N LEU A 171 -7.16 -0.15 -2.85
CA LEU A 171 -6.81 -0.76 -4.14
C LEU A 171 -5.39 -1.36 -4.16
N THR A 172 -4.53 -1.02 -3.19
CA THR A 172 -3.14 -1.47 -3.09
C THR A 172 -3.01 -3.00 -3.14
N PRO A 173 -3.82 -3.81 -2.41
CA PRO A 173 -3.75 -5.27 -2.52
C PRO A 173 -4.04 -5.78 -3.93
N TYR A 174 -4.99 -5.18 -4.64
CA TYR A 174 -5.35 -5.59 -6.00
C TYR A 174 -4.21 -5.27 -6.97
N GLU A 175 -3.62 -4.08 -6.85
CA GLU A 175 -2.44 -3.69 -7.64
C GLU A 175 -1.27 -4.63 -7.39
N TYR A 176 -0.98 -4.95 -6.12
CA TYR A 176 0.08 -5.89 -5.73
C TYR A 176 -0.12 -7.27 -6.35
N ILE A 177 -1.30 -7.85 -6.21
CA ILE A 177 -1.61 -9.18 -6.76
C ILE A 177 -1.43 -9.20 -8.28
N VAL A 178 -1.93 -8.18 -8.97
CA VAL A 178 -1.81 -8.08 -10.44
C VAL A 178 -0.34 -7.95 -10.85
N CYS A 179 0.44 -7.12 -10.17
CA CYS A 179 1.86 -6.92 -10.49
C CYS A 179 2.67 -8.20 -10.24
N ARG A 180 2.45 -8.87 -9.10
CA ARG A 180 3.17 -10.09 -8.74
C ARG A 180 2.84 -11.24 -9.69
N GLN A 181 1.56 -11.41 -10.05
CA GLN A 181 1.15 -12.43 -11.03
C GLN A 181 1.68 -12.12 -12.45
N GLY A 182 1.68 -10.85 -12.85
CA GLY A 182 2.24 -10.40 -14.13
C GLY A 182 3.73 -10.72 -14.26
N ALA A 183 4.50 -10.51 -13.19
CA ALA A 183 5.91 -10.87 -13.15
C ALA A 183 6.14 -12.40 -13.27
N HIS A 184 5.33 -13.21 -12.58
CA HIS A 184 5.42 -14.67 -12.68
C HIS A 184 5.08 -15.23 -14.07
N ARG A 185 4.12 -14.60 -14.79
CA ARG A 185 3.79 -15.00 -16.17
C ARG A 185 4.89 -14.66 -17.18
N ASN A 186 5.60 -13.55 -17.00
CA ASN A 186 6.71 -13.19 -17.87
C ASN A 186 7.94 -14.12 -17.68
N LEU A 187 8.10 -14.70 -16.48
CA LEU A 187 9.13 -15.71 -16.20
C LEU A 187 8.74 -17.12 -16.67
N ASN A 188 7.46 -17.39 -16.94
CA ASN A 188 6.95 -18.69 -17.41
C ASN A 188 5.78 -18.50 -18.40
N PRO A 189 6.06 -18.23 -19.69
CA PRO A 189 5.04 -17.94 -20.69
C PRO A 189 4.10 -19.12 -21.02
N HIS A 190 4.35 -20.31 -20.47
CA HIS A 190 3.63 -21.55 -20.80
C HIS A 190 2.61 -22.03 -19.76
N ARG A 191 2.42 -21.34 -18.62
CA ARG A 191 1.33 -21.68 -17.68
C ARG A 191 0.05 -20.92 -18.05
N LYS A 192 -0.78 -21.56 -18.88
CA LYS A 192 -2.23 -21.29 -18.96
C LYS A 192 -2.96 -22.08 -17.89
#